data_AF-A0A2J6SX18-F1
#
_entry.id   AF-A0A2J6SX18-F1
#
_cell.length_a   1.000
_cell.length_b   1.000
_cell.length_c   1.000
_cell.angle_alpha   90.00
_cell.angle_beta   90.00
_cell.angle_gamma   90.00
#
_symmetry.space_group_name_H-M   'P 1'
#
loop_
_entity.id
_entity.type
_entity.pdbx_description
1 polymer ?
#
loop_
_entity_poly.entity_id
_entity_poly.type
_entity_poly.pdbx_seq_one_letter_code
_entity_poly.pdbx_strand_id
1 'polypeptide(L)'
;MEPYQRQFENWKNKWDEKVEVLSMRERGEDWGDILALFSRRGVVKKNRRSWYHDQRKVIEAIQRIASAAAHDTFMQIFRMEEVSSICQLRYIDEATLQQDYDDTWRRIAESMQNNERDGKWTAQKVKYAWYHGVSDRCEVNLEPVPWSETVYGFLA
;
A
#
# COMPACT_ATOMS: atom_id res chain seq x y z
N MET A 1 -21.22 7.68 -13.84
CA MET A 1 -20.05 7.11 -13.15
C MET A 1 -20.03 5.62 -13.44
N GLU A 2 -18.94 5.12 -13.99
CA GLU A 2 -18.80 3.70 -14.32
C GLU A 2 -18.91 2.83 -13.06
N PRO A 3 -19.50 1.62 -13.11
CA PRO A 3 -19.69 0.75 -11.95
C PRO A 3 -18.40 0.47 -11.17
N TYR A 4 -17.27 0.34 -11.88
CA TYR A 4 -15.94 0.13 -11.28
C TYR A 4 -15.45 1.32 -10.46
N GLN A 5 -15.63 2.54 -10.99
CA GLN A 5 -15.26 3.77 -10.27
C GLN A 5 -16.06 3.90 -8.98
N ARG A 6 -17.35 3.57 -9.01
CA ARG A 6 -18.20 3.60 -7.81
C ARG A 6 -17.74 2.61 -6.73
N GLN A 7 -17.29 1.42 -7.14
CA GLN A 7 -16.76 0.43 -6.20
C GLN A 7 -15.45 0.89 -5.55
N PHE A 8 -14.56 1.50 -6.35
CA PHE A 8 -13.32 2.05 -5.85
C PHE A 8 -13.56 3.21 -4.87
N GLU A 9 -14.42 4.18 -5.21
CA GLU A 9 -14.75 5.29 -4.30
C GLU A 9 -15.39 4.83 -2.99
N ASN A 10 -16.28 3.84 -3.05
CA ASN A 10 -16.85 3.25 -1.84
C ASN A 10 -15.79 2.54 -0.97
N TRP A 11 -14.82 1.88 -1.60
CA TRP A 11 -13.70 1.27 -0.89
C TRP A 11 -12.78 2.32 -0.27
N LYS A 12 -12.48 3.39 -1.03
CA LYS A 12 -11.65 4.52 -0.61
C LYS A 12 -12.19 5.18 0.64
N ASN A 13 -13.48 5.53 0.65
CA ASN A 13 -14.13 6.12 1.83
C ASN A 13 -14.01 5.20 3.06
N LYS A 14 -14.22 3.89 2.88
CA LYS A 14 -14.07 2.92 3.98
C LYS A 14 -12.61 2.77 4.44
N TRP A 15 -11.65 2.91 3.54
CA TRP A 15 -10.23 2.90 3.87
C TRP A 15 -9.87 4.12 4.72
N ASP A 16 -10.26 5.31 4.26
CA ASP A 16 -10.00 6.58 4.95
C ASP A 16 -10.63 6.57 6.36
N GLU A 17 -11.87 6.10 6.50
CA GLU A 17 -12.52 5.92 7.81
C GLU A 17 -11.69 5.02 8.75
N LYS A 18 -11.17 3.90 8.24
CA LYS A 18 -10.37 2.96 9.05
C LYS A 18 -9.03 3.54 9.45
N VAL A 19 -8.36 4.24 8.53
CA VAL A 19 -7.08 4.90 8.80
C VAL A 19 -7.25 6.06 9.77
N GLU A 20 -8.32 6.84 9.67
CA GLU A 20 -8.61 7.90 10.64
C GLU A 20 -8.86 7.34 12.05
N VAL A 21 -9.63 6.25 12.17
CA VAL A 21 -9.79 5.54 13.46
C VAL A 21 -8.44 5.08 13.99
N LEU A 22 -7.59 4.49 13.14
CA LEU A 22 -6.26 4.05 13.55
C LEU A 22 -5.43 5.24 14.06
N SER A 23 -5.37 6.34 13.32
CA SER A 23 -4.66 7.57 13.71
C SER A 23 -5.17 8.16 15.03
N MET A 24 -6.49 8.21 15.25
CA MET A 24 -7.09 8.65 16.51
C MET A 24 -6.67 7.73 17.67
N ARG A 25 -6.64 6.43 17.44
CA ARG A 25 -6.22 5.44 18.44
C ARG A 25 -4.72 5.54 18.76
N GLU A 26 -3.87 5.82 17.78
CA GLU A 26 -2.43 6.07 17.97
C GLU A 26 -2.17 7.34 18.78
N ARG A 27 -3.02 8.37 18.64
CA ARG A 27 -2.99 9.58 19.48
C ARG A 27 -3.55 9.39 20.89
N GLY A 28 -4.06 8.19 21.22
CA GLY A 28 -4.63 7.88 22.53
C GLY A 28 -6.07 8.34 22.73
N GLU A 29 -6.80 8.69 21.66
CA GLU A 29 -8.19 9.12 21.76
C GLU A 29 -9.10 7.99 22.25
N ASP A 30 -10.06 8.36 23.10
CA ASP A 30 -11.04 7.45 23.68
C ASP A 30 -12.09 7.01 22.64
N TRP A 31 -12.67 5.82 22.84
CA TRP A 31 -13.71 5.30 21.94
C TRP A 31 -14.99 6.12 21.98
N GLY A 32 -15.33 6.78 23.09
CA GLY A 32 -16.46 7.70 23.18
C GLY A 32 -16.35 8.83 22.17
N ASP A 33 -15.21 9.52 22.15
CA ASP A 33 -14.93 10.64 21.24
C ASP A 33 -14.89 10.19 19.77
N ILE A 34 -14.22 9.06 19.48
CA ILE A 34 -14.21 8.47 18.14
C ILE A 34 -15.63 8.16 17.67
N LEU A 35 -16.44 7.49 18.49
CA LEU A 35 -17.82 7.15 18.16
C LEU A 35 -18.68 8.40 17.95
N ALA A 36 -18.51 9.44 18.78
CA ALA A 36 -19.23 10.69 18.66
C ALA A 36 -18.89 11.40 17.34
N LEU A 37 -17.61 11.44 16.96
CA LEU A 37 -17.16 12.03 15.69
C LEU A 37 -17.80 11.33 14.49
N PHE A 38 -17.67 10.00 14.39
CA PHE A 38 -18.21 9.24 13.27
C PHE A 38 -19.75 9.25 13.23
N SER A 39 -20.42 9.29 14.38
CA SER A 39 -21.87 9.45 14.46
C SER A 39 -22.33 10.80 13.90
N ARG A 40 -21.62 11.90 14.21
CA ARG A 40 -21.91 13.23 13.64
C ARG A 40 -21.74 13.27 12.12
N ARG A 41 -20.85 12.43 11.58
CA ARG A 41 -20.62 12.27 10.13
C ARG A 41 -21.60 11.27 9.47
N GLY A 42 -22.57 10.74 10.21
CA GLY A 42 -23.55 9.77 9.70
C GLY A 42 -23.02 8.35 9.56
N VAL A 43 -21.82 8.05 10.06
CA VAL A 43 -21.23 6.71 10.04
C VAL A 43 -21.65 5.96 11.30
N VAL A 44 -22.66 5.10 11.16
CA VAL A 44 -23.21 4.33 12.27
C VAL A 44 -22.76 2.88 12.18
N LYS A 45 -21.92 2.43 13.12
CA LYS A 45 -21.65 1.00 13.34
C LYS A 45 -22.40 0.50 14.57
N LYS A 46 -22.84 -0.76 14.50
CA LYS A 46 -23.72 -1.36 15.52
C LYS A 46 -23.11 -1.44 16.92
N ASN A 47 -21.79 -1.57 17.04
CA ASN A 47 -21.10 -1.63 18.34
C ASN A 47 -19.59 -1.37 18.23
N ARG A 48 -18.94 -1.17 19.40
CA ARG A 48 -17.48 -1.00 19.52
C ARG A 48 -16.68 -2.17 18.94
N ARG A 49 -17.17 -3.41 19.04
CA ARG A 49 -16.45 -4.59 18.52
C ARG A 49 -16.25 -4.52 17.01
N SER A 50 -17.20 -3.98 16.26
CA SER A 50 -17.04 -3.75 14.82
C SER A 50 -15.89 -2.79 14.51
N TRP A 51 -15.73 -1.72 15.29
CA TRP A 51 -14.63 -0.78 15.13
C TRP A 51 -13.27 -1.40 15.45
N TYR A 52 -13.16 -2.16 16.53
CA TYR A 52 -11.93 -2.90 16.86
C TYR A 52 -11.56 -3.90 15.77
N HIS A 53 -12.53 -4.61 15.21
CA HIS A 53 -12.29 -5.55 14.13
C HIS A 53 -11.78 -4.83 12.87
N ASP A 54 -12.36 -3.69 12.52
CA ASP A 54 -11.92 -2.90 11.38
C ASP A 54 -10.55 -2.25 11.60
N GLN A 55 -10.26 -1.80 12.82
CA GLN A 55 -8.93 -1.32 13.23
C GLN A 55 -7.89 -2.44 13.06
N ARG A 56 -8.16 -3.64 13.57
CA ARG A 56 -7.25 -4.79 13.41
C ARG A 56 -7.02 -5.11 11.93
N LYS A 57 -8.09 -5.14 11.13
CA LYS A 57 -7.99 -5.40 9.69
C LYS A 57 -7.15 -4.37 8.95
N VAL A 58 -7.28 -3.09 9.28
CA VAL A 58 -6.47 -2.06 8.61
C VAL A 58 -5.00 -2.16 9.02
N ILE A 59 -4.70 -2.49 10.27
CA ILE A 59 -3.32 -2.77 10.72
C ILE A 59 -2.74 -3.96 9.94
N GLU A 60 -3.47 -5.08 9.86
CA GLU A 60 -3.04 -6.26 9.10
C GLU A 60 -2.83 -5.93 7.61
N ALA A 61 -3.71 -5.13 7.01
CA ALA A 61 -3.58 -4.69 5.63
C ALA A 61 -2.35 -3.82 5.43
N ILE A 62 -2.11 -2.83 6.31
CA ILE A 62 -0.93 -1.96 6.28
C ILE A 62 0.35 -2.79 6.34
N GLN A 63 0.44 -3.72 7.31
CA GLN A 63 1.61 -4.58 7.47
C GLN A 63 1.87 -5.45 6.25
N ARG A 64 0.82 -5.99 5.63
CA ARG A 64 0.95 -6.81 4.41
C ARG A 64 1.40 -5.98 3.22
N ILE A 65 0.84 -4.78 3.02
CA ILE A 65 1.27 -3.88 1.94
C ILE A 65 2.73 -3.50 2.15
N ALA A 66 3.13 -3.15 3.37
CA ALA A 66 4.50 -2.81 3.70
C ALA A 66 5.47 -3.98 3.45
N SER A 67 5.09 -5.19 3.86
CA SER A 67 5.90 -6.38 3.63
C SER A 67 6.02 -6.72 2.15
N ALA A 68 4.93 -6.60 1.38
CA ALA A 68 4.94 -6.81 -0.06
C ALA A 68 5.76 -5.73 -0.79
N ALA A 69 5.69 -4.47 -0.34
CA ALA A 69 6.50 -3.37 -0.85
C ALA A 69 7.99 -3.62 -0.59
N ALA A 70 8.37 -3.97 0.63
CA ALA A 70 9.77 -4.29 0.97
C ALA A 70 10.30 -5.47 0.15
N HIS A 71 9.47 -6.50 -0.06
CA HIS A 71 9.82 -7.62 -0.93
C HIS A 71 9.99 -7.18 -2.38
N ASP A 72 9.11 -6.31 -2.90
CA ASP A 72 9.23 -5.83 -4.29
C ASP A 72 10.49 -4.99 -4.51
N THR A 73 10.84 -4.12 -3.55
CA THR A 73 12.09 -3.35 -3.54
C THR A 73 13.30 -4.27 -3.54
N PHE A 74 13.30 -5.31 -2.70
CA PHE A 74 14.37 -6.30 -2.68
C PHE A 74 14.50 -7.03 -4.02
N MET A 75 13.37 -7.37 -4.65
CA MET A 75 13.34 -8.06 -5.94
C MET A 75 13.72 -7.17 -7.13
N GLN A 76 13.75 -5.84 -6.98
CA GLN A 76 14.08 -4.91 -8.06
C GLN A 76 15.48 -5.15 -8.63
N ILE A 77 16.48 -5.37 -7.78
CA ILE A 77 17.87 -5.60 -8.21
C ILE A 77 17.93 -6.83 -9.13
N PHE A 78 17.34 -7.95 -8.70
CA PHE A 78 17.33 -9.18 -9.50
C PHE A 78 16.61 -9.03 -10.83
N ARG A 79 15.46 -8.33 -10.87
CA ARG A 79 14.71 -8.08 -12.11
C ARG A 79 15.55 -7.30 -13.12
N MET A 80 16.27 -6.30 -12.66
CA MET A 80 17.04 -5.43 -13.53
C MET A 80 18.39 -6.06 -13.94
N GLU A 81 19.00 -6.88 -13.09
CA GLU A 81 20.13 -7.74 -13.49
C GLU A 81 19.73 -8.73 -14.59
N GLU A 82 18.54 -9.32 -14.46
CA GLU A 82 17.97 -10.21 -15.47
C GLU A 82 17.72 -9.48 -16.79
N VAL A 83 17.07 -8.31 -16.77
CA VAL A 83 16.84 -7.48 -17.95
C VAL A 83 18.16 -7.08 -18.63
N SER A 84 19.13 -6.62 -17.84
CA SER A 84 20.47 -6.26 -18.33
C SER A 84 21.13 -7.45 -19.05
N SER A 85 21.05 -8.63 -18.45
CA SER A 85 21.63 -9.87 -18.99
C SER A 85 20.94 -10.33 -20.29
N ILE A 86 19.60 -10.35 -20.31
CA ILE A 86 18.81 -10.77 -21.48
C ILE A 86 19.04 -9.83 -22.67
N CYS A 87 19.03 -8.53 -22.41
CA CYS A 87 19.15 -7.50 -23.45
C CYS A 87 20.62 -7.13 -23.75
N GLN A 88 21.59 -7.78 -23.09
CA GLN A 88 23.03 -7.49 -23.20
C GLN A 88 23.34 -5.99 -22.98
N LEU A 89 22.59 -5.36 -22.09
CA LEU A 89 22.71 -3.94 -21.83
C LEU A 89 23.90 -3.68 -20.90
N ARG A 90 24.59 -2.58 -21.15
CA ARG A 90 25.65 -2.09 -20.25
C ARG A 90 25.11 -1.23 -19.12
N TYR A 91 23.89 -0.70 -19.30
CA TYR A 91 23.16 0.15 -18.36
C TYR A 91 21.65 -0.02 -18.60
N ILE A 92 20.86 0.11 -17.53
CA ILE A 92 19.40 0.21 -17.62
C ILE A 92 19.03 1.68 -17.84
N ASP A 93 18.21 1.95 -18.85
CA ASP A 93 17.76 3.31 -19.12
C ASP A 93 16.62 3.75 -18.18
N GLU A 94 16.38 5.06 -18.14
CA GLU A 94 15.35 5.68 -17.29
C GLU A 94 13.93 5.21 -17.66
N ALA A 95 13.68 4.90 -18.94
CA ALA A 95 12.38 4.41 -19.39
C ALA A 95 12.07 3.01 -18.83
N THR A 96 13.06 2.12 -18.80
CA THR A 96 12.93 0.78 -18.22
C THR A 96 12.73 0.85 -16.71
N LEU A 97 13.45 1.75 -16.04
CA LEU A 97 13.25 2.04 -14.62
C LEU A 97 11.85 2.54 -14.31
N GLN A 98 11.35 3.49 -15.10
CA GLN A 98 10.01 4.04 -14.95
C GLN A 98 8.95 2.97 -15.18
N GLN A 99 9.16 2.08 -16.16
CA GLN A 99 8.27 0.96 -16.41
C GLN A 99 8.26 -0.03 -15.23
N ASP A 100 9.41 -0.37 -14.65
CA ASP A 100 9.47 -1.24 -13.47
C ASP A 100 8.71 -0.62 -12.29
N TYR A 101 8.85 0.69 -12.09
CA TYR A 101 8.12 1.45 -11.08
C TYR A 101 6.60 1.45 -11.32
N ASP A 102 6.16 1.67 -12.56
CA ASP A 102 4.75 1.67 -12.91
C ASP A 102 4.10 0.30 -12.63
N ASP A 103 4.87 -0.79 -12.80
CA ASP A 103 4.46 -2.15 -12.49
C ASP A 103 4.54 -2.52 -11.00
N THR A 104 5.21 -1.74 -10.15
CA THR A 104 5.34 -2.01 -8.70
C THR A 104 3.98 -2.21 -8.03
N TRP A 105 3.01 -1.34 -8.33
CA TRP A 105 1.68 -1.44 -7.73
C TRP A 105 0.93 -2.70 -8.15
N ARG A 106 1.17 -3.18 -9.37
CA ARG A 106 0.60 -4.43 -9.86
C ARG A 106 1.20 -5.62 -9.11
N ARG A 107 2.53 -5.67 -8.96
CA ARG A 107 3.23 -6.75 -8.23
C ARG A 107 2.88 -6.79 -6.76
N ILE A 108 2.80 -5.64 -6.09
CA ILE A 108 2.34 -5.57 -4.70
C ILE A 108 0.89 -6.04 -4.59
N ALA A 109 0.00 -5.63 -5.51
CA ALA A 109 -1.38 -6.10 -5.51
C ALA A 109 -1.50 -7.61 -5.77
N GLU A 110 -0.62 -8.20 -6.57
CA GLU A 110 -0.50 -9.65 -6.78
C GLU A 110 -0.03 -10.37 -5.51
N SER A 111 0.97 -9.84 -4.82
CA SER A 111 1.45 -10.37 -3.52
C SER A 111 0.37 -10.31 -2.43
N MET A 112 -0.48 -9.28 -2.46
CA MET A 112 -1.63 -9.11 -1.57
C MET A 112 -2.78 -10.10 -1.85
N GLN A 113 -2.73 -10.92 -2.91
CA GLN A 113 -3.79 -11.87 -3.26
C GLN A 113 -3.76 -13.09 -2.34
N ASN A 114 -4.30 -12.93 -1.14
CA ASN A 114 -4.95 -14.00 -0.37
C ASN A 114 -5.74 -13.36 0.79
N ASN A 115 -7.05 -13.61 0.83
CA ASN A 115 -7.95 -13.39 1.98
C ASN A 115 -8.59 -12.01 2.20
N GLU A 116 -9.28 -11.42 1.20
CA GLU A 116 -10.30 -10.39 1.49
C GLU A 116 -11.70 -10.77 1.00
N ARG A 117 -12.67 -10.73 1.93
CA ARG A 117 -14.12 -10.82 1.64
C ARG A 117 -14.65 -9.61 0.87
N ASP A 118 -13.95 -8.48 0.91
CA ASP A 118 -14.39 -7.16 0.40
C ASP A 118 -13.86 -6.85 -1.02
N GLY A 119 -13.41 -7.89 -1.72
CA GLY A 119 -12.93 -7.82 -3.10
C GLY A 119 -11.41 -7.81 -3.20
N LYS A 120 -10.91 -8.21 -4.37
CA LYS A 120 -9.48 -8.36 -4.67
C LYS A 120 -8.74 -7.03 -4.46
N TRP A 121 -7.53 -7.10 -3.90
CA TRP A 121 -6.57 -5.99 -3.94
C TRP A 121 -6.19 -5.71 -5.40
N THR A 122 -6.37 -4.47 -5.83
CA THR A 122 -5.98 -4.00 -7.17
C THR A 122 -4.81 -3.04 -7.03
N ALA A 123 -4.04 -2.85 -8.10
CA ALA A 123 -2.95 -1.87 -8.13
C ALA A 123 -3.42 -0.48 -7.68
N GLN A 124 -4.62 -0.06 -8.11
CA GLN A 124 -5.23 1.21 -7.71
C GLN A 124 -5.49 1.30 -6.20
N LYS A 125 -6.02 0.22 -5.59
CA LYS A 125 -6.26 0.16 -4.13
C LYS A 125 -4.95 0.19 -3.34
N VAL A 126 -3.94 -0.57 -3.78
CA VAL A 126 -2.64 -0.60 -3.13
C VAL A 126 -1.97 0.77 -3.21
N LYS A 127 -1.93 1.38 -4.40
CA LYS A 127 -1.35 2.72 -4.59
C LYS A 127 -2.05 3.75 -3.70
N TYR A 128 -3.38 3.72 -3.64
CA TYR A 128 -4.13 4.61 -2.75
C TYR A 128 -3.81 4.35 -1.27
N ALA A 129 -3.89 3.10 -0.82
CA ALA A 129 -3.58 2.73 0.56
C ALA A 129 -2.15 3.16 0.97
N TRP A 130 -1.20 3.05 0.04
CA TRP A 130 0.18 3.48 0.24
C TRP A 130 0.27 4.94 0.68
N TYR A 131 -0.28 5.83 -0.14
CA TYR A 131 -0.23 7.28 0.10
C TYR A 131 -1.24 7.78 1.15
N HIS A 132 -2.19 6.94 1.55
CA HIS A 132 -3.24 7.28 2.50
C HIS A 132 -3.21 6.35 3.72
N GLY A 133 -2.02 6.09 4.27
CA GLY A 133 -1.90 5.50 5.60
C GLY A 133 -0.75 4.51 5.80
N VAL A 134 -0.29 3.81 4.75
CA VAL A 134 0.82 2.85 4.89
C VAL A 134 2.16 3.57 4.98
N SER A 135 2.45 4.49 4.05
CA SER A 135 3.74 5.20 3.99
C SER A 135 4.02 6.01 5.27
N ASP A 136 3.01 6.63 5.87
CA ASP A 136 3.13 7.33 7.15
C ASP A 136 3.56 6.42 8.32
N ARG A 137 3.45 5.10 8.16
CA ARG A 137 3.63 4.10 9.23
C ARG A 137 4.76 3.12 8.94
N CYS A 138 5.48 3.26 7.82
CA CYS A 138 6.48 2.29 7.38
C CYS A 138 7.69 2.97 6.75
N GLU A 139 8.89 2.52 7.11
CA GLU A 139 10.18 3.03 6.59
C GLU A 139 10.59 2.30 5.30
N VAL A 140 9.66 2.12 4.36
CA VAL A 140 9.95 1.46 3.07
C VAL A 140 9.95 2.53 1.98
N ASN A 141 11.09 2.69 1.30
CA ASN A 141 11.19 3.59 0.15
C ASN A 141 10.85 2.83 -1.15
N LEU A 142 9.80 3.29 -1.85
CA LEU A 142 9.38 2.77 -3.15
C LEU A 142 9.87 3.63 -4.32
N GLU A 143 10.63 4.69 -4.06
CA GLU A 143 11.21 5.50 -5.14
C GLU A 143 12.19 4.67 -5.99
N PRO A 144 12.28 4.94 -7.31
CA PRO A 144 13.23 4.27 -8.17
C PRO A 144 14.65 4.52 -7.64
N VAL A 145 15.36 3.46 -7.28
CA VAL A 145 16.77 3.60 -6.89
C VAL A 145 17.57 3.91 -8.15
N PRO A 146 18.40 4.97 -8.18
CA PRO A 146 19.29 5.21 -9.30
C PRO A 146 20.25 4.03 -9.45
N TRP A 147 20.25 3.37 -10.62
CA TRP A 147 21.15 2.25 -10.93
C TRP A 147 22.63 2.59 -10.74
N SER A 148 22.99 3.86 -10.88
CA SER A 148 24.33 4.38 -10.63
C SER A 148 24.78 4.27 -9.17
N GLU A 149 23.87 4.15 -8.20
CA GLU A 149 24.21 4.05 -6.78
C GLU A 149 24.21 2.59 -6.27
N THR A 150 23.49 1.69 -6.93
CA THR A 150 23.28 0.31 -6.46
C THR A 150 24.42 -0.65 -6.84
N VAL A 151 25.09 -0.44 -7.98
CA VAL A 151 26.14 -1.36 -8.47
C VAL A 151 27.50 -1.08 -7.83
N TYR A 152 27.80 0.17 -7.46
CA TYR A 152 29.12 0.54 -6.92
C TYR A 152 29.27 0.33 -5.40
N GLY A 153 28.18 0.10 -4.67
CA GLY A 153 28.23 -0.20 -3.22
C GLY A 153 28.38 -1.68 -2.86
N PHE A 154 28.05 -2.60 -3.78
CA PHE A 154 28.10 -4.05 -3.55
C PHE A 154 29.40 -4.72 -4.05
N LEU A 155 30.24 -3.97 -4.79
CA LEU A 155 31.52 -4.44 -5.33
C LEU A 155 32.74 -3.69 -4.73
N ALA A 156 32.56 -2.97 -3.61
CA ALA A 156 33.63 -2.30 -2.86
C ALA A 156 34.00 -3.05 -1.58
#